data_AF-A0A432FAT0-F1
#
_entry.id   AF-A0A432FAT0-F1
#
_cell.length_a   1.000
_cell.length_b   1.000
_cell.length_c   1.000
_cell.angle_alpha   90.00
_cell.angle_beta   90.00
_cell.angle_gamma   90.00
#
_symmetry.space_group_name_H-M   'P 1'
#
loop_
_entity.id
_entity.type
_entity.pdbx_description
1 polymer ?
#
loop_
_entity_poly.entity_id
_entity_poly.type
_entity_poly.pdbx_seq_one_letter_code
_entity_poly.pdbx_strand_id
1 'polypeptide(L)' 'MLITQLISTIPGAILSEAGLSFLGLSVTDTATLGSLISEGTDVITIFPRYTLVPSFLLILTVTSVQFIGLATQKTLKRTR' A
#
# COMPACT_ATOMS: atom_id res chain seq x y z
N MET A 1 -2.25 11.31 -20.87
CA MET A 1 -0.96 11.10 -20.17
C MET A 1 -0.99 11.58 -18.72
N LEU A 2 -1.62 12.73 -18.40
CA LEU A 2 -1.70 13.21 -17.01
C LEU A 2 -2.42 12.23 -16.06
N ILE A 3 -3.59 11.73 -16.46
CA ILE A 3 -4.42 10.82 -15.64
C ILE A 3 -3.68 9.51 -15.29
N THR A 4 -2.95 8.92 -16.25
CA THR A 4 -2.17 7.70 -15.99
C THR A 4 -1.02 7.94 -15.01
N GLN A 5 -0.38 9.12 -15.06
CA GLN A 5 0.70 9.44 -14.12
C GLN A 5 0.16 9.60 -12.69
N LEU A 6 -1.01 10.23 -12.53
CA LEU A 6 -1.69 10.37 -11.25
C LEU A 6 -2.07 9.01 -10.65
N ILE A 7 -2.60 8.09 -11.47
CA ILE A 7 -2.98 6.75 -10.99
C ILE A 7 -1.74 5.95 -10.57
N SER A 8 -0.62 6.08 -11.29
CA SER A 8 0.64 5.42 -10.93
C SER A 8 1.32 6.00 -9.69
N THR A 9 0.92 7.17 -9.20
CA THR A 9 1.49 7.76 -7.97
C THR A 9 0.80 7.23 -6.70
N ILE A 10 -0.44 6.76 -6.80
CA ILE A 10 -1.23 6.23 -5.66
C ILE A 10 -0.51 5.08 -4.91
N PRO A 11 0.04 4.05 -5.59
CA PRO A 11 0.77 2.99 -4.90
C PRO A 11 2.00 3.51 -4.12
N GLY A 12 2.70 4.51 -4.66
CA GLY A 12 3.85 5.12 -4.01
C GLY A 12 3.46 5.89 -2.73
N ALA A 13 2.33 6.58 -2.75
CA ALA A 13 1.80 7.26 -1.57
C ALA A 13 1.40 6.26 -0.47
N ILE A 14 0.72 5.16 -0.83
CA ILE A 14 0.35 4.09 0.11
C ILE A 14 1.59 3.46 0.76
N LEU A 15 2.63 3.19 -0.04
CA LEU A 15 3.90 2.65 0.48
C LEU A 15 4.61 3.64 1.40
N SER A 16 4.58 4.93 1.08
CA SER A 16 5.17 5.99 1.92
C SER A 16 4.44 6.11 3.26
N GLU A 17 3.11 6.08 3.26
CA GLU A 17 2.30 6.11 4.48
C GLU A 17 2.57 4.88 5.35
N ALA A 18 2.62 3.70 4.73
CA ALA A 18 2.93 2.47 5.44
C ALA A 18 4.36 2.43 6.00
N GLY A 19 5.34 2.97 5.26
CA GLY A 19 6.72 3.11 5.73
C GLY A 19 6.85 4.08 6.90
N LEU A 20 6.15 5.22 6.87
CA LEU A 20 6.09 6.16 7.99
C LEU A 20 5.44 5.54 9.22
N SER A 21 4.37 4.77 9.02
CA SER A 21 3.67 4.07 10.10
C SER A 21 4.51 2.96 10.72
N PHE A 22 5.26 2.22 9.91
CA PHE A 22 6.26 1.25 10.37
C PHE A 22 7.38 1.90 11.21
N LEU A 23 7.78 3.13 10.88
CA LEU A 23 8.72 3.91 11.68
C LEU A 23 8.09 4.50 12.96
N GLY A 24 6.81 4.22 13.24
CA GLY A 24 6.09 4.74 14.40
C GLY A 24 5.61 6.19 14.26
N LEU A 25 5.65 6.75 13.04
CA LEU A 25 5.21 8.12 12.74
C LEU A 25 3.79 8.18 12.16
N SER A 26 2.99 7.12 12.32
CA SER A 26 1.57 7.19 11.95
C SER A 26 0.78 8.06 12.90
N VAL A 27 -0.27 8.68 12.37
CA VAL A 27 -1.29 9.35 13.17
C VAL A 27 -1.99 8.27 14.01
N THR A 28 -1.75 8.27 15.32
CA THR A 28 -2.22 7.25 16.27
C THR A 28 -3.75 7.11 16.32
N ASP A 29 -4.49 8.10 15.84
CA ASP A 29 -5.94 8.16 15.92
C ASP A 29 -6.66 7.51 14.72
N THR A 30 -5.93 7.09 13.68
CA THR A 30 -6.53 6.50 12.46
C THR A 30 -5.94 5.13 12.17
N ALA A 31 -6.78 4.10 12.16
CA ALA A 31 -6.37 2.75 11.78
C ALA A 31 -6.05 2.70 10.27
N THR A 32 -4.76 2.72 9.93
CA THR A 32 -4.27 2.55 8.56
C THR A 32 -3.62 1.17 8.39
N LEU A 33 -3.53 0.69 7.14
CA LEU A 33 -2.87 -0.60 6.87
C LEU A 33 -1.42 -0.61 7.35
N GLY A 34 -0.73 0.54 7.33
CA GLY A 34 0.60 0.70 7.92
C GLY A 34 0.62 0.56 9.44
N SER A 35 -0.37 1.12 10.13
CA SER A 35 -0.43 1.11 11.60
C SER A 35 -0.66 -0.29 12.13
N LEU A 36 -1.48 -1.08 11.44
CA LEU A 36 -1.70 -2.49 11.74
C LEU A 36 -0.44 -3.35 11.54
N ILE A 37 0.44 -2.98 10.60
CA ILE A 37 1.74 -3.65 10.41
C ILE A 37 2.69 -3.27 11.55
N SER A 38 2.72 -1.99 11.92
CA SER A 38 3.57 -1.43 12.98
C SER A 38 3.24 -2.01 14.37
N GLU A 39 1.95 -2.05 14.74
CA GLU A 39 1.49 -2.73 15.96
C GLU A 39 1.76 -4.24 15.88
N GLY A 40 1.60 -4.85 14.71
CA GLY A 40 1.91 -6.26 14.48
C GLY A 40 3.39 -6.58 14.65
N THR A 41 4.32 -5.65 14.44
CA THR A 41 5.76 -5.88 14.67
C THR A 41 6.13 -6.03 16.14
N ASP A 42 5.45 -5.31 17.04
CA ASP A 42 5.70 -5.45 18.49
C ASP A 42 5.24 -6.81 19.04
N VAL A 43 4.26 -7.45 18.37
CA VAL A 43 3.73 -8.77 18.73
C VAL A 43 4.30 -9.89 17.85
N ILE A 44 5.27 -9.58 16.97
CA ILE A 44 5.78 -10.52 15.95
C ILE A 44 6.43 -11.76 16.56
N THR A 45 7.00 -11.62 17.75
CA THR A 45 7.64 -12.68 18.54
C THR A 45 6.64 -13.62 19.21
N ILE A 46 5.38 -13.21 19.38
CA ILE A 46 4.34 -13.99 20.07
C ILE A 46 3.32 -14.56 19.06
N PHE A 47 2.90 -13.78 18.06
CA PHE A 47 2.00 -14.25 17.00
C PHE A 47 2.38 -13.69 15.61
N PRO A 48 3.25 -14.39 14.85
CA PRO A 48 3.70 -13.94 13.52
C PRO A 48 2.59 -13.81 12.47
N ARG A 49 1.43 -14.44 12.71
CA ARG A 49 0.24 -14.34 11.84
C ARG A 49 -0.37 -12.93 11.84
N TYR A 50 -0.26 -12.18 12.94
CA TYR A 50 -0.85 -10.84 13.04
C TYR A 50 -0.13 -9.80 12.18
N THR A 51 1.16 -9.99 11.89
CA THR A 51 1.93 -9.10 11.00
C THR A 51 1.86 -9.54 9.54
N LEU A 52 1.80 -10.85 9.28
CA LEU A 52 1.76 -11.41 7.93
C LEU A 52 0.48 -11.06 7.17
N VAL A 53 -0.67 -11.11 7.84
CA VAL A 53 -1.98 -10.78 7.23
C VAL A 53 -2.04 -9.33 6.72
N PRO A 54 -1.78 -8.29 7.55
CA PRO A 54 -1.83 -6.91 7.08
C PRO A 54 -0.73 -6.60 6.06
N SER A 55 0.46 -7.20 6.20
CA SER A 55 1.54 -7.07 5.20
C SER A 55 1.14 -7.64 3.84
N PHE A 56 0.51 -8.82 3.82
CA PHE A 56 0.02 -9.44 2.60
C PHE A 56 -1.10 -8.62 1.95
N LEU A 57 -2.03 -8.10 2.75
CA LEU A 57 -3.10 -7.21 2.28
C LEU A 57 -2.56 -5.91 1.68
N LEU A 58 -1.51 -5.33 2.27
CA LEU A 58 -0.85 -4.15 1.74
C LEU A 58 -0.22 -4.45 0.38
N ILE A 59 0.56 -5.53 0.27
CA ILE A 59 1.17 -5.96 -0.99
C ILE A 59 0.09 -6.19 -2.06
N LEU A 60 -1.00 -6.87 -1.71
CA LEU A 60 -2.12 -7.12 -2.61
C LEU A 60 -2.79 -5.82 -3.09
N THR A 61 -2.98 -4.86 -2.18
CA THR A 61 -3.59 -3.56 -2.47
C THR A 61 -2.72 -2.75 -3.43
N VAL A 62 -1.43 -2.58 -3.09
CA VAL A 62 -0.44 -1.85 -3.91
C VAL A 62 -0.30 -2.49 -5.29
N THR A 63 -0.24 -3.82 -5.35
CA THR A 63 -0.14 -4.57 -6.60
C THR A 63 -1.40 -4.42 -7.46
N SER A 64 -2.59 -4.46 -6.86
CA SER A 64 -3.84 -4.24 -7.58
C SER A 64 -3.92 -2.84 -8.18
N VAL A 65 -3.53 -1.81 -7.43
CA VAL A 65 -3.51 -0.42 -7.92
C VAL A 65 -2.46 -0.23 -9.02
N GLN A 66 -1.28 -0.84 -8.89
CA GLN A 66 -0.26 -0.89 -9.96
C GLN A 66 -0.83 -1.50 -11.25
N PHE A 67 -1.52 -2.65 -11.16
CA PHE A 67 -2.13 -3.29 -12.32
C PHE A 67 -3.23 -2.44 -12.97
N ILE A 68 -4.05 -1.74 -12.18
CA ILE A 68 -5.07 -0.83 -12.70
C ILE A 68 -4.41 0.33 -13.48
N GLY A 69 -3.32 0.90 -12.95
CA GLY A 69 -2.55 1.93 -13.64
C GLY A 69 -2.00 1.43 -14.98
N LEU A 70 -1.41 0.23 -14.99
CA LEU A 70 -0.90 -0.41 -16.21
C LEU A 70 -2.01 -0.73 -17.22
N ALA A 71 -3.14 -1.27 -16.78
CA ALA A 71 -4.29 -1.58 -17.64
C ALA A 71 -4.87 -0.32 -18.28
N THR A 72 -5.02 0.75 -17.50
CA THR A 72 -5.49 2.05 -17.98
C THR A 72 -4.54 2.65 -19.01
N GLN A 73 -3.22 2.57 -18.76
CA GLN A 73 -2.20 3.00 -19.71
C GLN A 73 -2.24 2.17 -21.00
N LYS A 74 -2.41 0.86 -20.88
CA LYS A 74 -2.50 -0.07 -22.03
C LYS A 74 -3.72 0.24 -22.90
N THR A 75 -4.88 0.51 -22.31
CA THR A 75 -6.11 0.85 -23.05
C THR A 75 -6.00 2.21 -23.77
N LEU A 76 -5.42 3.22 -23.10
CA LEU A 76 -5.20 4.53 -23.71
C LEU A 76 -4.18 4.49 -24.84
N LYS A 77 -3.10 3.71 -24.70
CA LYS A 77 -2.12 3.51 -25.79
C LYS A 77 -2.66 2.69 -26.95
N ARG A 78 -3.67 1.83 -26.73
CA ARG A 78 -4.29 0.99 -27.76
C ARG A 78 -5.32 1.73 -28.62
N THR A 79 -5.77 2.90 -28.17
CA THR A 79 -6.76 3.73 -28.89
C THR A 79 -6.09 4.83 -29.74
N ARG A 80 -4.76 4.81 -29.86
CA ARG A 80 -3.98 5.67 -30.76
C ARG A 80 -3.16 4.85 -31.74
#